data_AF-A0AAD4T2A8-F1
#
_entry.id   AF-A0AAD4T2A8-F1
#
_cell.length_a   1.000
_cell.length_b   1.000
_cell.length_c   1.000
_cell.angle_alpha   90.00
_cell.angle_beta   90.00
_cell.angle_gamma   90.00
#
_symmetry.space_group_name_H-M   'P 1'
#
loop_
_entity.id
_entity.type
_entity.pdbx_description
1 polymer ?
#
loop_
_entity_poly.entity_id
_entity_poly.type
_entity_poly.pdbx_seq_one_letter_code
_entity_poly.pdbx_strand_id
1 'polypeptide(L)'
;MSFKSGDTITKVLKRVGAEKLGKGVKETAKKFTPSNGSKITMGRAKRGLYGGIHIQFGDQVSEDGGNRTRRTWKPNVQEKRLFSYILDRHVRVKVTTHALRCIDKAGGIDEYLLKTPYQKMDTEIGSYWKSTIEKMYEQRGKMDIRFFSPEEKALREARRKGYKGPGQQKKITEELSDLSLTEKETSEVLADSDAHEPLAAQF
;
A
#
# COMPACT_ATOMS: atom_id res chain seq x y z
N MET A 1 -25.92 18.34 9.85
CA MET A 1 -24.70 19.18 9.68
C MET A 1 -24.09 18.93 8.31
N SER A 2 -24.21 19.86 7.36
CA SER A 2 -23.64 19.71 6.01
C SER A 2 -22.17 20.12 6.01
N PHE A 3 -21.28 19.14 5.89
CA PHE A 3 -19.87 19.40 5.59
C PHE A 3 -19.78 20.10 4.22
N LYS A 4 -19.65 21.43 4.21
CA LYS A 4 -19.09 22.17 3.08
C LYS A 4 -17.62 21.73 2.97
N SER A 5 -17.42 20.57 2.37
CA SER A 5 -16.16 19.87 2.22
C SER A 5 -15.30 20.58 1.18
N GLY A 6 -14.66 21.69 1.57
CA GLY A 6 -13.38 22.04 0.98
C GLY A 6 -12.37 20.99 1.41
N ASP A 7 -11.70 20.38 0.44
CA ASP A 7 -10.83 19.20 0.55
C ASP A 7 -10.02 19.22 1.86
N THR A 8 -10.28 18.26 2.74
CA THR A 8 -9.65 18.15 4.06
C THR A 8 -8.12 18.21 3.99
N ILE A 9 -7.55 17.63 2.94
CA ILE A 9 -6.11 17.61 2.64
C ILE A 9 -5.58 19.01 2.29
N THR A 10 -6.32 19.83 1.53
CA THR A 10 -5.88 21.19 1.19
C THR A 10 -5.84 22.10 2.43
N LYS A 11 -6.78 21.91 3.37
CA LYS A 11 -6.77 22.59 4.66
C LYS A 11 -5.57 22.18 5.52
N VAL A 12 -5.25 20.88 5.55
CA VAL A 12 -4.06 20.37 6.24
C VAL A 12 -2.80 20.94 5.63
N LEU A 13 -2.66 20.92 4.30
CA LEU A 13 -1.52 21.52 3.59
C LEU A 13 -1.38 23.03 3.84
N LYS A 14 -2.49 23.76 3.86
CA LYS A 14 -2.51 25.19 4.20
C LYS A 14 -2.08 25.43 5.65
N ARG A 15 -2.49 24.58 6.59
CA ARG A 15 -2.14 24.65 8.01
C ARG A 15 -0.66 24.28 8.27
N VAL A 16 -0.12 23.33 7.51
CA VAL A 16 1.30 22.93 7.57
C VAL A 16 2.22 23.94 6.88
N GLY A 17 1.67 24.92 6.14
CA GLY A 17 2.45 25.95 5.47
C GLY A 17 3.13 25.44 4.20
N ALA A 18 2.34 24.84 3.29
CA ALA A 18 2.83 24.24 2.05
C ALA A 18 3.72 25.17 1.19
N GLU A 19 3.59 26.48 1.34
CA GLU A 19 4.41 27.47 0.62
C GLU A 19 5.90 27.39 0.99
N LYS A 20 6.23 27.03 2.24
CA LYS A 20 7.60 26.90 2.75
C LYS A 20 8.28 25.57 2.41
N LEU A 21 7.55 24.62 1.81
CA LEU A 21 8.09 23.30 1.45
C LEU A 21 8.99 23.39 0.21
N GLY A 22 10.09 22.63 0.21
CA GLY A 22 10.97 22.47 -0.96
C GLY A 22 10.23 21.87 -2.16
N LYS A 23 10.70 22.15 -3.39
CA LYS A 23 10.04 21.72 -4.64
C LYS A 23 9.80 20.20 -4.69
N GLY A 24 10.77 19.39 -4.26
CA GLY A 24 10.62 17.93 -4.20
C GLY A 24 9.53 17.46 -3.23
N VAL A 25 9.39 18.11 -2.07
CA VAL A 25 8.34 17.78 -1.08
C VAL A 25 6.95 18.17 -1.59
N LYS A 26 6.85 19.26 -2.38
CA LYS A 26 5.61 19.67 -3.04
C LYS A 26 5.18 18.67 -4.11
N GLU A 27 6.13 18.10 -4.86
CA GLU A 27 5.88 17.09 -5.87
C GLU A 27 5.45 15.75 -5.26
N THR A 28 6.10 15.31 -4.18
CA THR A 28 5.66 14.11 -3.45
C THR A 28 4.28 14.31 -2.85
N ALA A 29 4.00 15.46 -2.22
CA ALA A 29 2.67 15.78 -1.68
C ALA A 29 1.58 15.74 -2.78
N LYS A 30 1.85 16.32 -3.97
CA LYS A 30 0.92 16.28 -5.11
C LYS A 30 0.59 14.86 -5.58
N LYS A 31 1.51 13.90 -5.42
CA LYS A 31 1.29 12.49 -5.78
C LYS A 31 0.25 11.81 -4.87
N PHE A 32 0.20 12.21 -3.60
CA PHE A 32 -0.72 11.65 -2.60
C PHE A 32 -2.04 12.44 -2.47
N THR A 33 -2.11 13.65 -3.00
CA THR A 33 -3.36 14.41 -3.07
C THR A 33 -4.22 13.94 -4.26
N PRO A 34 -5.52 13.65 -4.06
CA PRO A 34 -6.41 13.40 -5.18
C PRO A 34 -6.57 14.68 -6.01
N SER A 35 -6.18 14.65 -7.29
CA SER A 35 -6.21 15.83 -8.17
C SER A 35 -7.63 16.32 -8.47
N ASN A 36 -8.62 15.46 -8.26
CA ASN A 36 -9.97 15.65 -8.76
C ASN A 36 -10.97 16.14 -7.69
N GLY A 37 -10.53 16.53 -6.49
CA GLY A 37 -11.42 17.08 -5.44
C GLY A 37 -12.30 18.24 -5.94
N SER A 38 -11.75 19.08 -6.82
CA SER A 38 -12.43 20.19 -7.49
C SER A 38 -13.35 19.79 -8.66
N LYS A 39 -13.22 18.56 -9.19
CA LYS A 39 -13.97 18.04 -10.35
C LYS A 39 -15.17 17.18 -9.94
N ILE A 40 -15.32 16.85 -8.65
CA ILE A 40 -16.45 16.06 -8.15
C ILE A 40 -17.73 16.90 -8.17
N THR A 41 -18.54 16.68 -9.20
CA THR A 41 -19.82 17.38 -9.38
C THR A 41 -20.88 16.96 -8.36
N MET A 42 -20.76 15.76 -7.77
CA MET A 42 -21.80 15.17 -6.92
C MET A 42 -21.38 14.98 -5.46
N GLY A 43 -22.13 15.53 -4.51
CA GLY A 43 -21.89 15.30 -3.07
C GLY A 43 -21.98 13.82 -2.65
N ARG A 44 -22.78 13.01 -3.35
CA ARG A 44 -22.88 11.55 -3.13
C ARG A 44 -21.58 10.79 -3.44
N ALA A 45 -20.77 11.29 -4.38
CA ALA A 45 -19.53 10.63 -4.78
C ALA A 45 -18.49 10.66 -3.65
N LYS A 46 -18.48 11.73 -2.84
CA LYS A 46 -17.58 11.89 -1.69
C LYS A 46 -17.72 10.79 -0.63
N ARG A 47 -18.86 10.08 -0.60
CA ARG A 47 -19.17 9.02 0.38
C ARG A 47 -19.08 7.60 -0.18
N GLY A 48 -18.77 7.43 -1.47
CA GLY A 48 -18.81 6.12 -2.12
C GLY A 48 -17.73 5.94 -3.19
N LEU A 49 -17.70 4.76 -3.81
CA LEU A 49 -16.72 4.41 -4.84
C LEU A 49 -17.33 4.56 -6.23
N TYR A 50 -17.00 5.67 -6.92
CA TYR A 50 -17.58 6.00 -8.23
C TYR A 50 -16.63 5.76 -9.39
N GLY A 51 -15.32 5.67 -9.11
CA GLY A 51 -14.28 5.35 -10.10
C GLY A 51 -14.25 6.31 -11.29
N GLY A 52 -14.22 7.63 -11.04
CA GLY A 52 -14.21 8.65 -12.09
C GLY A 52 -15.55 8.98 -12.73
N ILE A 53 -16.60 8.20 -12.47
CA ILE A 53 -17.90 8.44 -13.11
C ILE A 53 -18.71 9.47 -12.32
N HIS A 54 -19.07 10.55 -13.02
CA HIS A 54 -19.90 11.63 -12.48
C HIS A 54 -21.20 11.80 -13.26
N ILE A 55 -22.11 12.63 -12.72
CA ILE A 55 -23.26 13.10 -13.47
C ILE A 55 -22.75 13.93 -14.65
N GLN A 56 -23.24 13.63 -15.84
CA GLN A 56 -23.00 14.43 -17.02
C GLN A 56 -24.22 15.34 -17.24
N PHE A 57 -23.94 16.61 -17.51
CA PHE A 57 -24.93 17.59 -17.92
C PHE A 57 -24.75 17.89 -19.40
N GLY A 58 -25.85 18.06 -20.12
CA GLY A 58 -25.82 18.42 -21.53
C GLY A 58 -27.22 18.50 -22.09
N ASP A 59 -27.33 18.40 -23.41
CA ASP A 59 -28.58 18.56 -24.13
C ASP A 59 -28.95 17.27 -24.85
N GLN A 60 -30.24 17.00 -24.92
CA GLN A 60 -30.81 16.09 -25.88
C GLN A 60 -31.23 16.90 -27.10
N VAL A 61 -30.73 16.52 -28.27
CA VAL A 61 -31.05 17.15 -29.56
C VAL A 61 -32.11 16.30 -30.25
N SER A 62 -33.19 16.90 -30.73
CA SER A 62 -34.19 16.19 -31.54
C SER A 62 -33.61 15.82 -32.90
N GLU A 63 -33.96 14.64 -33.40
CA GLU A 63 -33.45 14.09 -34.66
C GLU A 63 -33.79 14.97 -35.87
N ASP A 64 -35.05 15.38 -36.02
CA ASP A 64 -35.51 16.11 -37.22
C ASP A 64 -35.36 17.63 -37.13
N GLY A 65 -35.59 18.21 -35.94
CA GLY A 65 -35.75 19.66 -35.77
C GLY A 65 -34.59 20.40 -35.09
N GLY A 66 -33.53 19.69 -34.70
CA GLY A 66 -32.39 20.30 -33.98
C GLY A 66 -32.73 20.97 -32.64
N ASN A 67 -33.94 20.77 -32.11
CA ASN A 67 -34.39 21.35 -30.86
C ASN A 67 -33.57 20.79 -29.69
N ARG A 68 -33.06 21.66 -28.83
CA ARG A 68 -32.19 21.32 -27.70
C ARG A 68 -32.94 21.39 -26.39
N THR A 69 -33.02 20.26 -25.67
CA THR A 69 -33.60 20.20 -24.33
C THR A 69 -32.54 19.82 -23.30
N ARG A 70 -32.43 20.56 -22.20
CA ARG A 70 -31.48 20.24 -21.12
C ARG A 70 -31.80 18.87 -20.53
N ARG A 71 -30.79 17.99 -20.42
CA ARG A 71 -30.90 16.67 -19.80
C ARG A 71 -29.71 16.40 -18.87
N THR A 72 -29.96 15.54 -17.89
CA THR A 72 -28.94 15.07 -16.95
C THR A 72 -28.82 13.55 -17.04
N TRP A 73 -27.60 13.03 -17.23
CA TRP A 73 -27.31 11.59 -17.20
C TRP A 73 -26.73 11.20 -15.84
N LYS A 74 -27.47 10.35 -15.11
CA LYS A 74 -27.08 9.87 -13.79
C LYS A 74 -26.36 8.52 -13.92
N PRO A 75 -25.27 8.28 -13.19
CA PRO A 75 -24.61 6.98 -13.20
C PRO A 75 -25.43 5.93 -12.45
N ASN A 76 -25.34 4.69 -12.92
CA ASN A 76 -25.93 3.53 -12.25
C ASN A 76 -25.13 3.19 -10.99
N VAL A 77 -25.75 3.35 -9.82
CA VAL A 77 -25.12 3.15 -8.51
C VAL A 77 -25.94 2.18 -7.69
N GLN A 78 -25.24 1.21 -7.13
CA GLN A 78 -25.82 0.12 -6.36
C GLN A 78 -25.18 0.10 -4.97
N GLU A 79 -25.96 -0.23 -3.94
CA GLU A 79 -25.41 -0.50 -2.62
C GLU A 79 -25.03 -1.98 -2.53
N LYS A 80 -23.75 -2.26 -2.28
CA LYS A 80 -23.21 -3.62 -2.23
C LYS A 80 -22.35 -3.83 -0.98
N ARG A 81 -22.31 -5.08 -0.53
CA ARG A 81 -21.41 -5.57 0.52
C ARG A 81 -20.21 -6.20 -0.17
N LEU A 82 -19.04 -5.57 -0.05
CA LEU A 82 -17.79 -6.08 -0.59
C LEU A 82 -16.98 -6.66 0.57
N PHE A 83 -16.42 -7.85 0.40
CA PHE A 83 -15.54 -8.45 1.40
C PHE A 83 -14.13 -7.89 1.24
N SER A 84 -13.52 -7.45 2.35
CA SER A 84 -12.12 -7.03 2.42
C SER A 84 -11.35 -8.14 3.14
N TYR A 85 -10.34 -8.69 2.48
CA TYR A 85 -9.53 -9.79 3.00
C TYR A 85 -8.65 -9.33 4.16
N ILE A 86 -8.16 -8.10 4.10
CA ILE A 86 -7.25 -7.55 5.12
C ILE A 86 -7.99 -7.21 6.40
N LEU A 87 -9.20 -6.68 6.27
CA LEU A 87 -10.02 -6.29 7.40
C LEU A 87 -10.89 -7.44 7.93
N ASP A 88 -10.88 -8.59 7.24
CA ASP A 88 -11.69 -9.78 7.51
C ASP A 88 -13.18 -9.45 7.78
N ARG A 89 -13.72 -8.51 7.00
CA ARG A 89 -15.09 -8.04 7.18
C ARG A 89 -15.72 -7.55 5.88
N HIS A 90 -17.05 -7.58 5.84
CA HIS A 90 -17.81 -6.96 4.76
C HIS A 90 -17.92 -5.44 4.96
N VAL A 91 -17.54 -4.68 3.93
CA VAL A 91 -17.72 -3.24 3.85
C VAL A 91 -18.93 -2.92 2.99
N ARG A 92 -19.88 -2.15 3.54
CA ARG A 92 -21.07 -1.68 2.82
C ARG A 92 -20.77 -0.36 2.13
N VAL A 93 -20.92 -0.32 0.81
CA VAL A 93 -20.63 0.85 0.00
C VAL A 93 -21.61 1.05 -1.13
N LYS A 94 -21.83 2.32 -1.48
CA LYS A 94 -22.44 2.70 -2.75
C LYS A 94 -21.36 2.72 -3.82
N VAL A 95 -21.53 1.86 -4.83
CA VAL A 95 -20.55 1.62 -5.88
C VAL A 95 -21.22 1.79 -7.24
N THR A 96 -20.52 2.38 -8.21
CA THR A 96 -20.99 2.39 -9.60
C THR A 96 -20.79 1.01 -10.24
N THR A 97 -21.60 0.66 -11.23
CA THR A 97 -21.40 -0.62 -11.97
C THR A 97 -20.02 -0.70 -12.63
N HIS A 98 -19.48 0.43 -13.09
CA HIS A 98 -18.11 0.52 -13.59
C HIS A 98 -17.07 0.21 -12.52
N ALA A 99 -17.18 0.83 -11.34
CA ALA A 99 -16.25 0.56 -10.25
C ALA A 99 -16.34 -0.90 -9.78
N LEU A 100 -17.54 -1.49 -9.76
CA LEU A 100 -17.72 -2.91 -9.48
C LEU A 100 -16.95 -3.79 -10.47
N ARG A 101 -17.09 -3.53 -11.78
CA ARG A 101 -16.33 -4.23 -12.83
C ARG A 101 -14.81 -4.08 -12.65
N CYS A 102 -14.35 -2.90 -12.24
CA CYS A 102 -12.93 -2.66 -11.97
C CYS A 102 -12.43 -3.42 -10.74
N ILE A 103 -13.26 -3.55 -9.70
CA ILE A 103 -12.97 -4.33 -8.50
C ILE A 103 -12.83 -5.81 -8.85
N ASP A 104 -13.76 -6.34 -9.63
CA ASP A 104 -13.72 -7.74 -10.10
C ASP A 104 -12.46 -8.01 -10.94
N LYS A 105 -12.13 -7.09 -11.86
CA LYS A 105 -10.90 -7.17 -12.66
C LYS A 105 -9.62 -7.08 -11.80
N ALA A 106 -9.66 -6.34 -10.70
CA ALA A 106 -8.51 -6.20 -9.81
C ALA A 106 -8.30 -7.44 -8.92
N GLY A 107 -9.37 -8.22 -8.69
CA GLY A 107 -9.38 -9.41 -7.82
C GLY A 107 -9.95 -9.17 -6.42
N GLY A 108 -10.57 -8.01 -6.16
CA GLY A 108 -11.05 -7.65 -4.83
C GLY A 108 -11.01 -6.15 -4.57
N ILE A 109 -11.66 -5.73 -3.46
CA ILE A 109 -11.70 -4.30 -3.08
C ILE A 109 -10.33 -3.81 -2.63
N ASP A 110 -9.57 -4.65 -1.93
CA ASP A 110 -8.28 -4.29 -1.36
C ASP A 110 -7.25 -4.11 -2.47
N GLU A 111 -7.19 -5.06 -3.41
CA GLU A 111 -6.33 -5.01 -4.58
C GLU A 111 -6.68 -3.82 -5.47
N TYR A 112 -7.98 -3.53 -5.63
CA TYR A 112 -8.44 -2.36 -6.37
C TYR A 112 -7.91 -1.05 -5.76
N LEU A 113 -8.01 -0.90 -4.44
CA LEU A 113 -7.53 0.30 -3.74
C LEU A 113 -6.01 0.42 -3.83
N LEU A 114 -5.27 -0.67 -3.66
CA LEU A 114 -3.82 -0.67 -3.80
C LEU A 114 -3.37 -0.28 -5.22
N LYS A 115 -3.94 -0.92 -6.25
CA LYS A 115 -3.60 -0.68 -7.66
C LYS A 115 -3.98 0.71 -8.15
N THR A 116 -5.03 1.31 -7.60
CA THR A 116 -5.52 2.62 -8.05
C THR A 116 -4.63 3.75 -7.52
N PRO A 117 -4.05 4.62 -8.37
CA PRO A 117 -3.24 5.74 -7.89
C PRO A 117 -4.11 6.77 -7.17
N TYR A 118 -3.54 7.44 -6.15
CA TYR A 118 -4.23 8.46 -5.35
C TYR A 118 -4.86 9.57 -6.20
N GLN A 119 -4.25 9.92 -7.34
CA GLN A 119 -4.80 10.91 -8.28
C GLN A 119 -6.12 10.50 -8.94
N LYS A 120 -6.28 9.20 -9.26
CA LYS A 120 -7.53 8.66 -9.84
C LYS A 120 -8.59 8.33 -8.78
N MET A 121 -8.21 8.37 -7.51
CA MET A 121 -9.14 8.21 -6.41
C MET A 121 -9.80 9.55 -6.12
N ASP A 122 -10.98 9.75 -6.69
CA ASP A 122 -11.72 11.00 -6.49
C ASP A 122 -12.29 11.10 -5.06
N THR A 123 -12.45 9.98 -4.36
CA THR A 123 -13.14 9.96 -3.07
C THR A 123 -12.18 10.05 -1.87
N GLU A 124 -12.45 10.96 -0.93
CA GLU A 124 -11.71 11.05 0.36
C GLU A 124 -11.73 9.72 1.12
N ILE A 125 -12.88 9.03 1.14
CA ILE A 125 -13.02 7.71 1.78
C ILE A 125 -12.11 6.65 1.16
N GLY A 126 -11.89 6.73 -0.16
CA GLY A 126 -11.02 5.81 -0.87
C GLY A 126 -9.56 6.01 -0.47
N SER A 127 -9.13 7.27 -0.36
CA SER A 127 -7.77 7.62 0.10
C SER A 127 -7.54 7.19 1.53
N TYR A 128 -8.53 7.39 2.40
CA TYR A 128 -8.48 6.92 3.77
C TYR A 128 -8.34 5.39 3.85
N TRP A 129 -9.17 4.64 3.12
CA TRP A 129 -9.09 3.17 3.13
C TRP A 129 -7.79 2.65 2.55
N LYS A 130 -7.30 3.23 1.46
CA LYS A 130 -6.01 2.87 0.90
C LYS A 130 -4.89 3.03 1.93
N SER A 131 -4.83 4.17 2.62
CA SER A 131 -3.82 4.40 3.66
C SER A 131 -3.96 3.46 4.86
N THR A 132 -5.18 3.03 5.18
CA THR A 132 -5.43 2.07 6.26
C THR A 132 -4.95 0.69 5.86
N ILE A 133 -5.25 0.28 4.63
CA ILE A 133 -4.85 -0.99 4.03
C ILE A 133 -3.33 -1.09 3.90
N GLU A 134 -2.67 -0.05 3.38
CA GLU A 134 -1.19 0.00 3.27
C GLU A 134 -0.53 -0.20 4.63
N LYS A 135 -1.00 0.49 5.68
CA LYS A 135 -0.49 0.32 7.06
C LYS A 135 -0.71 -1.10 7.59
N MET A 136 -1.86 -1.69 7.34
CA MET A 136 -2.15 -3.07 7.76
C MET A 136 -1.24 -4.08 7.05
N TYR A 137 -0.95 -3.88 5.75
CA TYR A 137 0.02 -4.70 5.03
C TYR A 137 1.43 -4.55 5.57
N GLU A 138 1.88 -3.32 5.90
CA GLU A 138 3.19 -3.10 6.52
C GLU A 138 3.29 -3.82 7.87
N GLN A 139 2.25 -3.74 8.70
CA GLN A 139 2.18 -4.48 9.97
C GLN A 139 2.22 -5.98 9.74
N ARG A 140 1.47 -6.50 8.76
CA ARG A 140 1.44 -7.92 8.43
C ARG A 140 2.75 -8.42 7.81
N GLY A 141 3.42 -7.60 7.01
CA GLY A 141 4.72 -7.91 6.43
C GLY A 141 5.85 -7.92 7.46
N LYS A 142 5.73 -7.15 8.55
CA LYS A 142 6.63 -7.21 9.72
C LYS A 142 6.35 -8.39 10.64
N MET A 143 5.17 -9.01 10.54
CA MET A 143 4.95 -10.30 11.17
C MET A 143 5.74 -11.31 10.35
N ASP A 144 6.92 -11.68 10.84
CA ASP A 144 7.61 -12.85 10.35
C ASP A 144 6.60 -13.99 10.36
N ILE A 145 6.27 -14.47 9.15
CA ILE A 145 5.55 -15.72 9.06
C ILE A 145 6.56 -16.73 9.58
N ARG A 146 6.46 -17.06 10.89
CA ARG A 146 7.26 -18.07 11.58
C ARG A 146 6.97 -19.40 10.93
N PHE A 147 7.46 -19.60 9.72
CA PHE A 147 7.16 -20.79 8.97
C PHE A 147 7.98 -21.95 9.52
N PHE A 148 9.16 -21.66 10.07
CA PHE A 148 9.98 -22.49 10.97
C PHE A 148 11.13 -21.58 11.44
N SER A 149 11.56 -21.66 12.71
CA SER A 149 12.89 -21.14 13.09
C SER A 149 13.95 -21.72 12.14
N PRO A 150 15.04 -21.01 11.79
CA PRO A 150 16.15 -21.60 11.05
C PRO A 150 16.58 -22.96 11.63
N GLU A 151 16.52 -23.09 12.95
CA GLU A 151 16.76 -24.34 13.69
C GLU A 151 15.71 -25.42 13.38
N GLU A 152 14.43 -25.09 13.34
CA GLU A 152 13.36 -26.04 13.02
C GLU A 152 13.37 -26.48 11.55
N LYS A 153 13.78 -25.59 10.65
CA LYS A 153 14.02 -25.91 9.23
C LYS A 153 15.20 -26.88 9.09
N ALA A 154 16.31 -26.60 9.76
CA ALA A 154 17.49 -27.47 9.79
C ALA A 154 17.20 -28.83 10.43
N LEU A 155 16.45 -28.87 11.55
CA LEU A 155 16.04 -30.11 12.22
C LEU A 155 15.13 -30.97 11.33
N ARG A 156 14.22 -30.33 10.60
CA ARG A 156 13.29 -31.00 9.68
C ARG A 156 13.99 -31.48 8.41
N GLU A 157 14.98 -30.74 7.93
CA GLU A 157 15.86 -31.14 6.82
C GLU A 157 16.79 -32.29 7.23
N ALA A 158 17.36 -32.26 8.44
CA ALA A 158 18.15 -33.35 9.02
C ALA A 158 17.30 -34.61 9.25
N ARG A 159 16.04 -34.45 9.70
CA ARG A 159 15.07 -35.55 9.81
C ARG A 159 14.69 -36.13 8.44
N ARG A 160 14.61 -35.29 7.40
CA ARG A 160 14.35 -35.71 6.00
C ARG A 160 15.56 -36.40 5.36
N LYS A 161 16.80 -36.00 5.73
CA LYS A 161 18.07 -36.63 5.32
C LYS A 161 18.44 -37.89 6.12
N GLY A 162 17.66 -38.26 7.14
CA GLY A 162 17.81 -39.54 7.84
C GLY A 162 18.89 -39.60 8.94
N TYR A 163 19.24 -38.47 9.57
CA TYR A 163 20.15 -38.48 10.72
C TYR A 163 19.51 -39.19 11.92
N LYS A 164 20.18 -40.23 12.46
CA LYS A 164 19.70 -41.10 13.54
C LYS A 164 20.20 -40.64 14.92
N GLY A 165 19.26 -40.22 15.78
CA GLY A 165 19.30 -40.41 17.25
C GLY A 165 20.14 -39.47 18.14
N PRO A 166 19.79 -39.37 19.44
CA PRO A 166 20.24 -38.32 20.38
C PRO A 166 21.71 -38.36 20.81
N GLY A 167 22.47 -39.38 20.43
CA GLY A 167 23.89 -39.54 20.79
C GLY A 167 24.86 -38.80 19.86
N GLN A 168 24.49 -38.55 18.60
CA GLN A 168 25.34 -37.84 17.63
C GLN A 168 25.15 -36.32 17.67
N GLN A 169 24.02 -35.84 18.20
CA GLN A 169 23.71 -34.41 18.32
C GLN A 169 24.68 -33.69 19.24
N LYS A 170 25.10 -34.32 20.36
CA LYS A 170 26.07 -33.74 21.30
C LYS A 170 27.43 -33.47 20.65
N LYS A 171 27.92 -34.40 19.82
CA LYS A 171 29.18 -34.22 19.07
C LYS A 171 29.09 -33.10 18.03
N ILE A 172 27.96 -33.00 17.33
CA ILE A 172 27.76 -31.96 16.31
C ILE A 172 27.62 -30.57 16.97
N THR A 173 26.97 -30.48 18.12
CA THR A 173 26.86 -29.22 18.88
C THR A 173 28.18 -28.77 19.49
N GLU A 174 29.03 -29.70 19.93
CA GLU A 174 30.37 -29.40 20.44
C GLU A 174 31.31 -28.93 19.30
N GLU A 175 31.25 -29.54 18.11
CA GLU A 175 32.08 -29.10 16.98
C GLU A 175 31.62 -27.75 16.36
N LEU A 176 30.34 -27.40 16.45
CA LEU A 176 29.83 -26.11 15.99
C LEU A 176 30.14 -24.95 16.94
N SER A 177 30.29 -25.20 18.25
CA SER A 177 30.74 -24.16 19.19
C SER A 177 32.20 -23.77 18.96
N ASP A 178 33.04 -24.75 18.61
CA ASP A 178 34.48 -24.54 18.41
C ASP A 178 34.76 -23.76 17.12
N LEU A 179 34.01 -24.01 16.04
CA LEU A 179 34.10 -23.24 14.79
C LEU A 179 33.65 -21.78 14.97
N SER A 180 32.61 -21.53 15.77
CA SER A 180 32.12 -20.17 16.05
C SER A 180 33.07 -19.32 16.90
N LEU A 181 33.96 -19.95 17.68
CA LEU A 181 35.02 -19.28 18.43
C LEU A 181 36.19 -18.92 17.49
N THR A 182 36.57 -19.83 16.58
CA THR A 182 37.63 -19.57 15.59
C THR A 182 37.25 -18.48 14.58
N GLU A 183 35.98 -18.40 14.16
CA GLU A 183 35.51 -17.35 13.25
C GLU A 183 35.48 -15.98 13.94
N LYS A 184 35.20 -15.92 15.25
CA LYS A 184 35.27 -14.69 16.03
C LYS A 184 36.71 -14.23 16.24
N GLU A 185 37.60 -15.15 16.57
CA GLU A 185 39.04 -14.87 16.71
C GLU A 185 39.67 -14.41 15.38
N THR A 186 39.31 -15.04 14.25
CA THR A 186 39.80 -14.60 12.93
C THR A 186 39.25 -13.24 12.51
N SER A 187 38.01 -12.90 12.90
CA SER A 187 37.41 -11.59 12.64
C SER A 187 37.99 -10.46 13.49
N GLU A 188 38.45 -10.76 14.72
CA GLU A 188 39.17 -9.81 15.56
C GLU A 188 40.61 -9.60 15.06
N VAL A 189 41.29 -10.65 14.62
CA VAL A 189 42.66 -10.55 14.05
C VAL A 189 42.69 -9.79 12.72
N LEU A 190 41.64 -9.87 11.89
CA LEU A 190 41.50 -9.10 10.64
C LEU A 190 41.15 -7.62 10.87
N ALA A 191 40.60 -7.26 12.03
CA ALA A 191 40.32 -5.86 12.38
C ALA A 191 41.59 -5.12 12.87
N ASP A 192 42.55 -5.85 13.42
CA ASP A 192 43.83 -5.28 13.90
C ASP A 192 44.88 -5.13 12.78
N SER A 193 44.77 -5.88 11.66
CA SER A 193 45.70 -5.78 10.53
C SER A 193 45.47 -4.57 9.62
N ASP A 194 44.28 -3.95 9.67
CA ASP A 194 43.91 -2.80 8.83
C ASP A 194 44.25 -1.44 9.49
N ALA A 195 44.91 -1.44 10.65
CA ALA A 195 45.28 -0.24 11.42
C ALA A 195 46.73 0.26 11.19
N HIS A 196 47.46 -0.26 10.20
CA HIS A 196 48.76 0.29 9.81
C HIS A 196 48.71 0.96 8.43
N GLU A 197 48.49 2.28 8.44
CA GLU A 197 48.80 3.16 7.31
C GLU A 197 50.27 2.96 6.87
N PRO A 198 50.56 2.80 5.57
CA PRO A 198 51.90 3.07 5.06
C PRO A 198 51.99 4.55 4.66
N LEU A 199 52.55 5.36 5.56
CA LEU A 199 53.30 6.56 5.23
C LEU A 199 54.55 6.19 4.41
N ALA A 200 54.54 6.45 3.10
CA ALA A 200 55.75 6.63 2.27
C ALA A 200 55.32 7.36 0.97
N ALA A 201 55.56 8.67 0.80
CA ALA A 201 56.83 9.35 0.52
C ALA A 201 57.39 9.10 -0.90
N GLN A 202 57.39 10.18 -1.69
CA GLN A 202 58.38 10.58 -2.70
C GLN A 202 58.54 9.71 -3.96
N PHE A 203 57.94 10.15 -5.07
CA PHE A 203 58.62 10.63 -6.28
C PHE A 203 57.69 11.58 -7.05
#